data_AF-A0A1H5BG14-F1
#
_entry.id   AF-A0A1H5BG14-F1
#
_cell.length_a   1.000
_cell.length_b   1.000
_cell.length_c   1.000
_cell.angle_alpha   90.00
_cell.angle_beta   90.00
_cell.angle_gamma   90.00
#
_symmetry.space_group_name_H-M   'P 1'
#
loop_
_entity.id
_entity.type
_entity.pdbx_description
1 polymer ?
#
loop_
_entity_poly.entity_id
_entity_poly.type
_entity_poly.pdbx_seq_one_letter_code
_entity_poly.pdbx_strand_id
1 'polypeptide(L)'
;MRIMHQVVTFDAADLAAESRFWAGVLGGEVDDDGDWHMVLVDGAPRIGVQLAPDHRPPEWPDGPTKQQIHLDLWVEDFAEAHEHVTALGATVLKPAAGNTSGDDFQVYADPAGHPFCLCWLVPR
;
A
#
# COMPACT_ATOMS: atom_id res chain seq x y z
N MET A 1 -17.55 -18.97 -17.56
CA MET A 1 -17.11 -18.81 -16.16
C MET A 1 -17.34 -17.36 -15.75
N ARG A 2 -17.81 -17.09 -14.53
CA ARG A 2 -18.02 -15.72 -14.01
C ARG A 2 -17.10 -15.50 -12.81
N ILE A 3 -16.25 -14.48 -12.87
CA ILE A 3 -15.42 -14.01 -11.76
C ILE A 3 -16.22 -12.94 -11.01
N MET A 4 -16.30 -13.04 -9.68
CA MET A 4 -17.11 -12.14 -8.85
C MET A 4 -16.29 -11.01 -8.23
N HIS A 5 -15.05 -11.29 -7.81
CA HIS A 5 -14.11 -10.35 -7.22
C HIS A 5 -12.68 -10.70 -7.61
N GLN A 6 -11.78 -9.71 -7.57
CA GLN A 6 -10.33 -9.84 -7.72
C GLN A 6 -9.69 -8.91 -6.71
N VAL A 7 -8.67 -9.39 -6.00
CA VAL A 7 -7.91 -8.62 -5.02
C VAL A 7 -6.41 -8.79 -5.26
N VAL A 8 -5.64 -7.76 -4.98
CA VAL A 8 -4.18 -7.88 -4.80
C VAL A 8 -3.96 -8.32 -3.36
N THR A 9 -3.05 -9.28 -3.15
CA THR A 9 -2.76 -9.85 -1.83
C THR A 9 -1.31 -9.59 -1.46
N PHE A 10 -1.09 -9.12 -0.24
CA PHE A 10 0.23 -8.88 0.34
C PHE A 10 0.56 -9.95 1.38
N ASP A 11 1.80 -10.44 1.34
CA ASP A 11 2.31 -11.39 2.33
C ASP A 11 2.85 -10.62 3.54
N ALA A 12 2.39 -10.96 4.75
CA ALA A 12 2.85 -10.28 5.95
C ALA A 12 3.09 -11.25 7.10
N ALA A 13 4.19 -11.04 7.83
CA ALA A 13 4.44 -11.74 9.08
C ALA A 13 3.56 -11.21 10.23
N ASP A 14 3.18 -9.93 10.18
CA ASP A 14 2.21 -9.30 11.09
C ASP A 14 0.97 -8.88 10.29
N LEU A 15 0.01 -9.80 10.18
CA LEU A 15 -1.27 -9.59 9.50
C LEU A 15 -2.02 -8.35 9.99
N ALA A 16 -1.95 -8.09 11.29
CA ALA A 16 -2.78 -7.09 11.93
C ALA A 16 -2.21 -5.69 11.70
N ALA A 17 -0.88 -5.54 11.73
CA ALA A 17 -0.22 -4.30 11.35
C ALA A 17 -0.51 -3.96 9.87
N GLU A 18 -0.33 -4.93 8.99
CA GLU A 18 -0.47 -4.75 7.55
C GLU A 18 -1.93 -4.47 7.12
N SER A 19 -2.89 -5.26 7.61
CA SER A 19 -4.30 -5.05 7.24
C SER A 19 -4.87 -3.74 7.79
N ARG A 20 -4.50 -3.35 9.02
CA ARG A 20 -4.92 -2.06 9.59
C ARG A 20 -4.31 -0.89 8.84
N PHE A 21 -3.07 -1.01 8.39
CA PHE A 21 -2.45 0.00 7.54
C PHE A 21 -3.27 0.22 6.27
N TRP A 22 -3.54 -0.83 5.50
CA TRP A 22 -4.29 -0.71 4.25
C TRP A 22 -5.75 -0.29 4.45
N ALA A 23 -6.41 -0.75 5.52
CA ALA A 23 -7.74 -0.26 5.89
C ALA A 23 -7.70 1.25 6.20
N GLY A 24 -6.72 1.72 6.97
CA GLY A 24 -6.54 3.15 7.27
C GLY A 24 -6.22 4.00 6.04
N VAL A 25 -5.38 3.50 5.12
CA VAL A 25 -5.03 4.19 3.87
C VAL A 25 -6.24 4.32 2.95
N LEU A 26 -7.04 3.25 2.82
CA LEU A 26 -8.16 3.20 1.88
C LEU A 26 -9.51 3.67 2.48
N GLY A 27 -9.53 4.05 3.77
CA GLY A 27 -10.75 4.43 4.47
C GLY A 27 -11.73 3.25 4.65
N GLY A 28 -11.20 2.05 4.83
CA GLY A 28 -11.95 0.80 4.95
C GLY A 28 -11.88 0.16 6.34
N GLU A 29 -12.33 -1.09 6.39
CA GLU A 29 -12.33 -1.94 7.58
C GLU A 29 -11.65 -3.28 7.28
N VAL A 30 -11.21 -3.97 8.33
CA VAL A 30 -10.60 -5.30 8.22
C VAL A 30 -11.65 -6.35 8.59
N ASP A 31 -11.86 -7.29 7.69
CA ASP A 31 -12.50 -8.58 7.96
C ASP A 31 -11.40 -9.60 8.27
N ASP A 32 -11.35 -10.07 9.52
CA ASP A 32 -10.34 -10.98 10.06
C ASP A 32 -10.85 -12.43 9.97
N ASP A 33 -10.14 -13.26 9.20
CA ASP A 33 -10.37 -14.69 9.06
C ASP A 33 -9.09 -15.48 9.38
N GLY A 34 -8.52 -15.25 10.56
CA GLY A 34 -7.43 -16.06 11.09
C GLY A 34 -6.08 -15.81 10.42
N ASP A 35 -5.69 -16.67 9.47
CA ASP A 35 -4.43 -16.53 8.71
C ASP A 35 -4.59 -15.70 7.43
N TRP A 36 -5.78 -15.12 7.24
CA TRP A 36 -6.13 -14.24 6.14
C TRP A 36 -6.93 -13.05 6.65
N HIS A 37 -6.54 -11.84 6.26
CA HIS A 37 -7.34 -10.63 6.46
C HIS A 37 -7.79 -10.06 5.12
N MET A 38 -9.04 -9.60 5.03
CA MET A 38 -9.55 -8.87 3.88
C MET A 38 -9.83 -7.41 4.25
N VAL A 39 -9.26 -6.47 3.50
CA VAL A 39 -9.62 -5.05 3.61
C VAL A 39 -10.83 -4.79 2.73
N LEU A 40 -11.89 -4.30 3.36
CA LEU A 40 -13.16 -3.94 2.72
C LEU A 40 -13.29 -2.41 2.66
N VAL A 41 -13.72 -1.88 1.53
CA VAL A 41 -14.13 -0.47 1.40
C VAL A 41 -15.56 -0.46 0.91
N ASP A 42 -16.45 0.21 1.65
CA ASP A 42 -17.90 0.19 1.42
C ASP A 42 -18.48 -1.24 1.30
N GLY A 43 -17.94 -2.18 2.10
CA GLY A 43 -18.32 -3.59 2.09
C GLY A 43 -17.81 -4.41 0.91
N ALA A 44 -16.98 -3.84 0.02
CA ALA A 44 -16.40 -4.53 -1.12
C ALA A 44 -14.90 -4.88 -0.90
N PRO A 45 -14.44 -6.11 -1.24
CA PRO A 45 -13.04 -6.50 -1.13
C PRO A 45 -12.09 -5.63 -1.97
N ARG A 46 -11.01 -5.15 -1.37
CA ARG A 46 -9.98 -4.32 -2.04
C ARG A 46 -8.58 -4.91 -1.98
N ILE A 47 -8.13 -5.30 -0.79
CA ILE A 47 -6.79 -5.86 -0.55
C ILE A 47 -6.92 -7.11 0.33
N GLY A 48 -6.22 -8.17 -0.03
CA GLY A 48 -5.98 -9.31 0.86
C GLY A 48 -4.66 -9.16 1.59
N VAL A 49 -4.58 -9.67 2.80
CA VAL A 49 -3.32 -9.85 3.52
C VAL A 49 -3.24 -11.30 3.98
N GLN A 50 -2.17 -11.99 3.60
CA GLN A 50 -1.96 -13.40 3.89
C GLN A 50 -0.84 -13.57 4.91
N LEU A 51 -1.02 -14.46 5.89
CA LEU A 51 0.01 -14.76 6.87
C LEU A 51 1.21 -15.45 6.18
N ALA A 52 2.36 -14.80 6.25
CA ALA A 52 3.62 -15.31 5.75
C ALA A 52 4.69 -15.12 6.85
N PRO A 53 4.87 -16.09 7.77
CA PRO A 53 5.73 -15.92 8.93
C PRO A 53 7.20 -15.67 8.58
N ASP A 54 7.65 -16.20 7.44
CA ASP A 54 9.01 -16.05 6.92
C ASP A 54 9.11 -14.95 5.85
N HIS A 55 8.13 -14.04 5.78
CA HIS A 55 8.13 -12.94 4.83
C HIS A 55 9.41 -12.12 4.95
N ARG A 56 10.05 -11.88 3.81
CA ARG A 56 11.23 -11.03 3.69
C ARG A 56 10.83 -9.79 2.89
N PRO A 57 10.80 -8.61 3.53
CA PRO A 57 10.49 -7.36 2.86
C PRO A 57 11.27 -7.21 1.54
N PRO A 58 10.63 -6.78 0.44
CA PRO A 58 11.33 -6.40 -0.76
C PRO A 58 12.34 -5.28 -0.50
N GLU A 59 13.51 -5.38 -1.14
CA GLU A 59 14.53 -4.34 -1.18
C GLU A 59 14.32 -3.52 -2.45
N TRP A 60 13.98 -2.25 -2.28
CA TRP A 60 13.70 -1.31 -3.37
C TRP A 60 14.78 -0.22 -3.47
N PRO A 61 15.15 0.25 -4.68
CA PRO A 61 14.76 -0.29 -5.99
C PRO A 61 15.64 -1.48 -6.40
N ASP A 62 16.74 -1.68 -5.66
CA ASP A 62 17.77 -2.66 -5.89
C ASP A 62 17.90 -3.59 -4.68
N GLY A 63 18.24 -4.84 -4.95
CA GLY A 63 18.43 -5.86 -3.93
C GLY A 63 18.24 -7.26 -4.47
N PRO A 64 18.61 -8.30 -3.70
CA PRO A 64 18.39 -9.70 -4.07
C PRO A 64 16.90 -10.07 -4.08
N THR A 65 16.09 -9.46 -3.20
CA THR A 65 14.62 -9.61 -3.18
C THR A 65 13.98 -8.36 -3.75
N LYS A 66 13.70 -8.33 -5.05
CA LYS A 66 13.14 -7.13 -5.71
C LYS A 66 11.63 -7.02 -5.53
N GLN A 67 11.10 -5.81 -5.68
CA GLN A 67 9.65 -5.59 -5.80
C GLN A 67 9.05 -6.50 -6.88
N GLN A 68 7.92 -7.13 -6.57
CA GLN A 68 7.16 -7.94 -7.55
C GLN A 68 5.90 -7.21 -8.01
N ILE A 69 5.31 -6.42 -7.12
CA ILE A 69 4.09 -5.63 -7.31
C ILE A 69 4.20 -4.36 -6.47
N HIS A 70 3.49 -3.31 -6.88
CA HIS A 70 3.21 -2.13 -6.07
C HIS A 70 1.84 -1.55 -6.46
N LEU A 71 1.30 -0.68 -5.62
CA LEU A 71 0.11 0.10 -5.92
C LEU A 71 0.50 1.56 -6.19
N ASP A 72 -0.12 2.15 -7.21
CA ASP A 72 -0.11 3.60 -7.41
C ASP A 72 -1.45 4.17 -6.93
N LEU A 73 -1.41 5.05 -5.93
CA LEU A 73 -2.57 5.69 -5.36
C LEU A 73 -2.60 7.17 -5.75
N TRP A 74 -3.60 7.56 -6.53
CA TRP A 74 -3.82 8.96 -6.87
C TRP A 74 -4.54 9.68 -5.73
N VAL A 75 -3.94 10.76 -5.26
CA VAL A 75 -4.45 11.59 -4.17
C VAL A 75 -4.64 13.03 -4.63
N GLU A 76 -5.59 13.73 -4.03
CA GLU A 76 -5.88 15.13 -4.32
C GLU A 76 -4.90 16.08 -3.61
N ASP A 77 -4.65 15.83 -2.32
CA ASP A 77 -3.68 16.56 -1.51
C ASP A 77 -2.54 15.63 -1.08
N PHE A 78 -1.37 15.83 -1.67
CA PHE A 78 -0.18 15.05 -1.34
C PHE A 78 0.30 15.29 0.10
N ALA A 79 0.21 16.51 0.61
CA ALA A 79 0.73 16.82 1.94
C ALA A 79 -0.11 16.11 3.01
N GLU A 80 -1.43 16.19 2.90
CA GLU A 80 -2.35 15.47 3.78
C GLU A 80 -2.16 13.96 3.67
N ALA A 81 -2.11 13.42 2.45
CA ALA A 81 -1.92 11.99 2.24
C ALA A 81 -0.56 11.49 2.76
N HIS A 82 0.51 12.27 2.59
CA HIS A 82 1.84 11.97 3.12
C HIS A 82 1.82 11.86 4.64
N GLU A 83 1.25 12.85 5.33
CA GLU A 83 1.12 12.83 6.78
C GLU A 83 0.30 11.64 7.26
N HIS A 84 -0.82 11.36 6.58
CA HIS A 84 -1.71 10.24 6.90
C HIS A 84 -1.01 8.89 6.78
N VAL A 85 -0.43 8.56 5.62
CA VAL A 85 0.21 7.24 5.44
C VAL A 85 1.42 7.04 6.35
N THR A 86 2.17 8.12 6.61
CA THR A 86 3.33 8.06 7.52
C THR A 86 2.89 7.84 8.97
N ALA A 87 1.81 8.49 9.41
CA ALA A 87 1.22 8.28 10.73
C ALA A 87 0.70 6.84 10.93
N LEU A 88 0.26 6.18 9.85
CA LEU A 88 -0.16 4.79 9.85
C LEU A 88 1.02 3.78 9.82
N GLY A 89 2.25 4.24 9.59
CA GLY A 89 3.45 3.41 9.63
C GLY A 89 4.17 3.22 8.29
N ALA A 90 3.78 3.94 7.23
CA ALA A 90 4.53 3.91 5.98
C ALA A 90 5.95 4.45 6.15
N THR A 91 6.92 3.82 5.48
CA THR A 91 8.30 4.30 5.42
C THR A 91 8.59 4.94 4.06
N VAL A 92 9.14 6.15 4.02
CA VAL A 92 9.54 6.79 2.75
C VAL A 92 10.76 6.06 2.16
N LEU A 93 10.62 5.53 0.95
CA LEU A 93 11.71 4.89 0.20
C LEU A 93 12.41 5.86 -0.75
N LYS A 94 11.64 6.71 -1.44
CA LYS A 94 12.18 7.75 -2.32
C LYS A 94 11.29 8.99 -2.24
N PRO A 95 11.82 10.14 -1.79
CA PRO A 95 11.07 11.38 -1.80
C PRO A 95 10.78 11.87 -3.23
N ALA A 96 9.71 12.64 -3.38
CA ALA A 96 9.38 13.31 -4.64
C ALA A 96 10.54 14.19 -5.10
N ALA A 97 10.81 14.21 -6.40
CA ALA A 97 11.90 15.01 -6.96
C ALA A 97 11.53 16.49 -7.18
N GLY A 98 10.28 16.87 -6.91
CA GLY A 98 9.76 18.22 -7.11
C GLY A 98 9.77 18.58 -8.59
N ASN A 99 8.85 18.00 -9.37
CA ASN A 99 8.68 18.41 -10.76
C ASN A 99 7.75 19.65 -10.84
N THR A 100 8.05 20.59 -11.74
CA THR A 100 7.17 21.75 -12.03
C THR A 100 6.34 21.56 -13.30
N SER A 101 6.27 20.35 -13.83
CA SER A 101 5.52 20.02 -15.05
C SER A 101 5.20 18.53 -15.12
N GLY A 102 3.93 18.18 -14.90
CA GLY A 102 3.40 16.84 -15.12
C GLY A 102 2.97 16.10 -13.86
N ASP A 103 2.95 14.78 -13.96
CA ASP A 103 2.57 13.86 -12.90
C ASP A 103 3.76 13.65 -11.96
N ASP A 104 3.56 13.78 -10.65
CA ASP A 104 4.62 13.55 -9.65
C ASP A 104 4.22 12.44 -8.67
N PHE A 105 5.20 11.82 -8.03
CA PHE A 105 4.99 10.71 -7.11
C PHE A 105 6.07 10.62 -6.03
N GLN A 106 5.70 10.00 -4.90
CA GLN A 106 6.61 9.63 -3.82
C GLN A 106 6.45 8.14 -3.51
N VAL A 107 7.56 7.43 -3.33
CA VAL A 107 7.58 5.98 -3.08
C VAL A 107 7.70 5.71 -1.58
N TYR A 108 6.86 4.81 -1.10
CA TYR A 108 6.79 4.35 0.27
C TYR A 108 6.87 2.83 0.34
N ALA A 109 7.14 2.31 1.53
CA ALA A 109 6.90 0.94 1.91
C ALA A 109 5.78 0.88 2.96
N ASP A 110 4.87 -0.09 2.82
CA ASP A 110 3.95 -0.46 3.90
C ASP A 110 4.68 -1.15 5.08
N PRO A 111 4.00 -1.50 6.19
CA PRO A 111 4.63 -2.15 7.34
C PRO A 111 5.34 -3.48 7.02
N ALA A 112 4.84 -4.25 6.06
CA ALA A 112 5.48 -5.48 5.57
C ALA A 112 6.57 -5.24 4.51
N GLY A 113 6.76 -3.98 4.10
CA GLY A 113 7.82 -3.53 3.21
C GLY A 113 7.45 -3.51 1.72
N HIS A 114 6.19 -3.76 1.34
CA HIS A 114 5.83 -3.70 -0.08
C HIS A 114 5.82 -2.25 -0.56
N PRO A 115 6.44 -1.97 -1.71
CA PRO A 115 6.43 -0.63 -2.26
C PRO A 115 5.02 -0.21 -2.68
N PHE A 116 4.71 1.07 -2.51
CA PHE A 116 3.56 1.75 -3.12
C PHE A 116 3.89 3.22 -3.37
N CYS A 117 3.13 3.87 -4.24
CA CYS A 117 3.28 5.29 -4.55
C CYS A 117 2.05 6.08 -4.13
N LEU A 118 2.28 7.28 -3.60
CA LEU A 118 1.30 8.36 -3.70
C LEU A 118 1.62 9.18 -4.94
N CYS A 119 0.62 9.42 -5.77
CA CYS A 119 0.71 10.14 -7.03
C CYS A 119 -0.24 11.35 -7.00
N TRP A 120 0.14 12.48 -7.58
CA TRP A 120 -0.72 13.68 -7.67
C TRP A 120 -0.40 14.52 -8.91
N LEU A 121 -1.42 15.22 -9.40
CA LEU A 121 -1.31 16.04 -10.60
C LEU A 121 -0.77 17.40 -10.18
N VAL A 122 0.34 17.84 -10.79
CA VAL A 122 0.79 19.21 -10.63
C VAL A 122 -0.04 20.10 -11.56
N PRO A 123 -0.78 21.10 -11.05
CA PRO A 123 -1.50 22.04 -11.90
C PRO A 123 -0.54 22.69 -12.90
N ARG A 124 -0.95 22.70 -14.18
CA ARG A 124 -0.18 23.32 -15.27
C ARG A 124 -0.39 24.82 -15.34
#